data_AF-A0A1L8D0Q4-F1
#
_entry.id   AF-A0A1L8D0Q4-F1
#
_cell.length_a   1.000
_cell.length_b   1.000
_cell.length_c   1.000
_cell.angle_alpha   90.00
_cell.angle_beta   90.00
_cell.angle_gamma   90.00
#
_symmetry.space_group_name_H-M   'P 1'
#
loop_
_entity.id
_entity.type
_entity.pdbx_description
1 polymer ?
#
loop_
_entity_poly.entity_id
_entity_poly.type
_entity_poly.pdbx_seq_one_letter_code
_entity_poly.pdbx_strand_id
1 'polypeptide(L)'
;MNLPEKFPWFRKIPGFRSGKPLNMIIASIFYFTYLVMAISIIRESSNNFWETVAIFSLFFLLPISVIASIFLAFKRDPLWKKWLAGAGIAFLVFFVSVINSPTSQAPNNNTSKPTSKQEVVATSQQNQSTTDSLSSEKTPTIASQSQNSQTNENTQQSSQDQQAPIPLIAAKVTKVVDGDTIYVRLPNGSEEKVRFIGVDTPESTIQNEPYGNEASNYTKSKLAGKTVYLEKDVSERDKYGRLLRYIWLAKPKEISESEIRSKMFNAILLLGGYAQVATYPPDVKYVDFFTKFQQEAREAEKGLWGISPTQEEDISLAIQYVGNKNSRKFHYEDCRWAKKIAPSNRVYFKSREAAINAGYVPCKVCNP
;
A
#
# COMPACT_ATOMS: atom_id res chain seq x y z
N MET A 1 -16.52 1.91 55.67
CA MET A 1 -15.25 1.65 56.38
C MET A 1 -14.15 2.47 55.71
N ASN A 2 -13.63 3.46 56.43
CA ASN A 2 -12.44 4.21 56.06
C ASN A 2 -11.20 3.31 56.27
N LEU A 3 -10.38 3.17 55.23
CA LEU A 3 -8.97 2.80 55.32
C LEU A 3 -8.17 3.61 54.29
N PRO A 4 -7.91 4.91 54.53
CA PRO A 4 -6.65 5.51 54.07
C PRO A 4 -5.52 5.11 55.05
N GLU A 5 -4.27 5.35 54.66
CA GLU A 5 -3.07 5.33 55.53
C GLU A 5 -2.34 3.98 55.76
N LYS A 6 -1.77 3.38 54.70
CA LYS A 6 -0.63 2.45 54.94
C LYS A 6 0.61 2.58 54.07
N PHE A 7 0.68 3.48 53.09
CA PHE A 7 1.90 3.64 52.28
C PHE A 7 2.19 5.10 51.88
N PRO A 8 2.84 5.90 52.76
CA PRO A 8 3.13 7.32 52.48
C PRO A 8 4.25 7.54 51.43
N TRP A 9 5.00 6.50 51.06
CA TRP A 9 6.14 6.63 50.14
C TRP A 9 5.74 6.70 48.66
N PHE A 10 4.57 6.17 48.27
CA PHE A 10 4.13 6.16 46.87
C PHE A 10 3.83 7.56 46.31
N ARG A 11 3.61 8.57 47.16
CA ARG A 11 3.46 9.97 46.75
C ARG A 11 4.78 10.66 46.40
N LYS A 12 5.94 10.02 46.62
CA LYS A 12 7.27 10.60 46.34
C LYS A 12 7.90 10.13 45.04
N ILE A 13 7.24 9.31 44.22
CA ILE A 13 7.78 8.86 42.93
C ILE A 13 7.42 9.92 41.86
N PRO A 14 8.38 10.73 41.37
CA PRO A 14 8.09 11.75 40.39
C PRO A 14 8.07 11.12 39.00
N GLY A 15 6.99 11.33 38.24
CA GLY A 15 6.99 10.97 36.82
C GLY A 15 5.61 10.87 36.19
N PHE A 16 4.78 9.97 36.72
CA PHE A 16 3.55 9.55 36.02
C PHE A 16 2.35 10.50 36.14
N ARG A 17 2.40 11.51 37.03
CA ARG A 17 1.31 12.51 37.17
C ARG A 17 1.56 13.84 36.46
N SER A 18 2.76 14.07 35.91
CA SER A 18 3.11 15.40 35.39
C SER A 18 2.59 15.69 33.98
N GLY A 19 2.15 14.66 33.23
CA GLY A 19 1.73 14.79 31.82
C GLY A 19 2.84 15.22 30.87
N LYS A 20 4.06 15.48 31.36
CA LYS A 20 5.21 15.92 30.58
C LYS A 20 6.02 14.70 30.11
N PRO A 21 6.32 14.59 28.81
CA PRO A 21 6.91 13.38 28.23
C PRO A 21 8.29 13.05 28.82
N LEU A 22 9.10 14.06 29.16
CA LEU A 22 10.43 13.87 29.73
C LEU A 22 10.41 13.18 31.10
N ASN A 23 9.45 13.53 31.95
CA ASN A 23 9.33 12.94 33.28
C ASN A 23 8.80 11.50 33.24
N MET A 24 8.02 11.16 32.21
CA MET A 24 7.59 9.79 31.96
C MET A 24 8.77 8.94 31.50
N ILE A 25 9.63 9.47 30.63
CA ILE A 25 10.85 8.77 30.18
C ILE A 25 11.78 8.50 31.37
N ILE A 26 12.01 9.50 32.22
CA ILE A 26 12.85 9.33 33.42
C ILE A 26 12.26 8.26 34.35
N ALA A 27 10.95 8.29 34.62
CA ALA A 27 10.30 7.28 35.45
C ALA A 27 10.35 5.87 34.85
N SER A 28 10.25 5.75 33.52
CA SER A 28 10.39 4.47 32.82
C SER A 28 11.82 3.91 32.94
N ILE A 29 12.84 4.76 32.87
CA ILE A 29 14.23 4.34 33.08
C ILE A 29 14.42 3.85 34.52
N PHE A 30 13.94 4.59 35.52
CA PHE A 30 14.02 4.18 36.92
C PHE A 30 13.31 2.85 37.18
N TYR A 31 12.12 2.65 36.60
CA TYR A 31 11.37 1.40 36.72
C TYR A 31 12.11 0.23 36.06
N PHE A 32 12.70 0.45 34.88
CA PHE A 32 13.49 -0.55 34.19
C PHE A 32 14.74 -0.94 34.99
N THR A 33 15.46 0.03 35.56
CA THR A 33 16.62 -0.25 36.41
C THR A 33 16.24 -1.02 37.69
N TYR A 34 15.10 -0.68 38.30
CA TYR A 34 14.58 -1.40 39.47
C TYR A 34 14.15 -2.83 39.11
N LEU A 35 13.53 -3.01 37.94
CA LEU A 35 13.13 -4.32 37.41
C LEU A 35 14.35 -5.22 37.17
N VAL A 36 15.40 -4.69 36.54
CA VAL A 36 16.65 -5.44 36.31
C VAL A 36 17.30 -5.82 37.64
N MET A 37 17.37 -4.90 38.60
CA MET A 37 17.91 -5.18 39.93
C MET A 37 17.07 -6.23 40.69
N ALA A 38 15.74 -6.18 40.60
CA ALA A 38 14.85 -7.18 41.19
C ALA A 38 15.03 -8.56 40.54
N ILE A 39 15.20 -8.63 39.22
CA ILE A 39 15.49 -9.89 38.50
C ILE A 39 16.85 -10.46 38.94
N SER A 40 17.86 -9.62 39.13
CA SER A 40 19.17 -10.05 39.64
C SER A 40 19.07 -10.64 41.05
N ILE A 41 18.32 -10.00 41.94
CA ILE A 41 18.09 -10.49 43.32
C ILE A 41 17.31 -11.82 43.32
N ILE A 42 16.30 -11.96 42.45
CA ILE A 42 15.51 -13.19 42.33
C ILE A 42 16.36 -14.34 41.76
N ARG A 43 17.23 -14.05 40.78
CA ARG A 43 18.16 -15.03 40.20
C ARG A 43 19.15 -15.57 41.23
N GLU A 44 19.51 -14.78 42.22
CA GLU A 44 20.35 -15.19 43.36
C GLU A 44 19.57 -16.00 44.41
N SER A 45 18.23 -15.92 44.41
CA SER A 45 17.37 -16.42 45.50
C SER A 45 16.59 -17.69 45.20
N SER A 46 16.44 -18.15 43.94
CA SER A 46 15.61 -19.33 43.65
C SER A 46 16.34 -20.40 42.83
N ASN A 47 16.65 -21.55 43.46
CA ASN A 47 17.16 -22.75 42.79
C ASN A 47 16.08 -23.55 42.03
N ASN A 48 14.83 -23.07 42.00
CA ASN A 48 13.70 -23.80 41.43
C ASN A 48 13.16 -23.11 40.18
N PHE A 49 13.56 -23.65 39.03
CA PHE A 49 13.23 -23.19 37.68
C PHE A 49 11.75 -22.85 37.46
N TRP A 50 10.82 -23.63 38.04
CA TRP A 50 9.38 -23.48 37.83
C TRP A 50 8.75 -22.25 38.52
N GLU A 51 9.30 -21.77 39.64
CA GLU A 51 8.82 -20.51 40.26
C GLU A 51 9.25 -19.30 39.44
N THR A 52 10.48 -19.30 38.92
CA THR A 52 10.97 -18.29 37.97
C THR A 52 10.09 -18.20 36.73
N VAL A 53 9.65 -19.34 36.17
CA VAL A 53 8.78 -19.38 34.98
C VAL A 53 7.37 -18.86 35.27
N ALA A 54 6.79 -19.21 36.43
CA ALA A 54 5.47 -18.72 36.84
C ALA A 54 5.46 -17.20 37.02
N ILE A 55 6.48 -16.65 37.69
CA ILE A 55 6.66 -15.20 37.87
C ILE A 55 6.90 -14.52 36.52
N PHE A 56 7.74 -15.09 35.64
CA PHE A 56 7.95 -14.57 34.29
C PHE A 56 6.65 -14.48 33.49
N SER A 57 5.80 -15.50 33.56
CA SER A 57 4.54 -15.54 32.82
C SER A 57 3.55 -14.45 33.28
N LEU A 58 3.51 -14.19 34.60
CA LEU A 58 2.64 -13.19 35.20
C LEU A 58 3.10 -11.76 34.84
N PHE A 59 4.41 -11.55 34.69
CA PHE A 59 5.00 -10.24 34.39
C PHE A 59 5.20 -9.95 32.90
N PHE A 60 5.17 -10.94 32.00
CA PHE A 60 5.29 -10.71 30.55
C PHE A 60 3.96 -10.71 29.81
N LEU A 61 2.96 -11.48 30.23
CA LEU A 61 1.67 -11.54 29.51
C LEU A 61 0.72 -10.39 29.86
N LEU A 62 0.75 -9.90 31.10
CA LEU A 62 -0.03 -8.73 31.52
C LEU A 62 0.38 -7.42 30.81
N PRO A 63 1.66 -7.03 30.70
CA PRO A 63 2.04 -5.80 30.01
C PRO A 63 1.84 -5.87 28.50
N ILE A 64 1.86 -7.04 27.86
CA ILE A 64 1.57 -7.13 26.42
C ILE A 64 0.12 -6.70 26.14
N SER A 65 -0.84 -7.09 26.99
CA SER A 65 -2.23 -6.65 26.83
C SER A 65 -2.42 -5.14 27.08
N VAL A 66 -1.66 -4.58 28.03
CA VAL A 66 -1.67 -3.13 28.33
C VAL A 66 -0.97 -2.34 27.22
N ILE A 67 0.16 -2.82 26.71
CA ILE A 67 0.88 -2.21 25.57
C ILE A 67 0.04 -2.30 24.30
N ALA A 68 -0.65 -3.41 24.03
CA ALA A 68 -1.57 -3.54 22.91
C ALA A 68 -2.76 -2.56 23.04
N SER A 69 -3.27 -2.36 24.26
CA SER A 69 -4.34 -1.38 24.53
C SER A 69 -3.87 0.06 24.35
N ILE A 70 -2.65 0.38 24.79
CA ILE A 70 -2.01 1.70 24.59
C ILE A 70 -1.71 1.92 23.10
N PHE A 71 -1.27 0.89 22.37
CA PHE A 71 -0.98 0.94 20.93
C PHE A 71 -2.26 1.16 20.10
N LEU A 72 -3.36 0.49 20.48
CA LEU A 72 -4.69 0.72 19.90
C LEU A 72 -5.22 2.13 20.22
N ALA A 73 -4.93 2.67 21.41
CA ALA A 73 -5.25 4.06 21.75
C ALA A 73 -4.40 5.08 20.97
N PHE A 74 -3.11 4.78 20.73
CA PHE A 74 -2.18 5.65 20.00
C PHE A 74 -2.47 5.73 18.49
N LYS A 75 -3.02 4.66 17.89
CA LYS A 75 -3.41 4.63 16.47
C LYS A 75 -4.58 5.57 16.14
N ARG A 76 -5.20 6.17 17.16
CA ARG A 76 -6.31 7.13 17.04
C ARG A 76 -5.82 8.58 16.89
N ASP A 77 -4.52 8.84 17.03
CA ASP A 77 -3.91 10.18 16.92
C ASP A 77 -3.20 10.36 15.55
N PRO A 78 -3.51 11.41 14.77
CA PRO A 78 -3.05 11.55 13.38
C PRO A 78 -1.54 11.87 13.23
N LEU A 79 -0.80 12.10 14.32
CA LEU A 79 0.61 12.51 14.27
C LEU A 79 1.63 11.37 14.50
N TRP A 80 1.18 10.15 14.77
CA TRP A 80 2.04 9.00 15.11
C TRP A 80 3.09 8.63 14.04
N LYS A 81 2.83 8.94 12.75
CA LYS A 81 3.77 8.69 11.65
C LYS A 81 5.08 9.49 11.78
N LYS A 82 5.04 10.68 12.39
CA LYS A 82 6.23 11.53 12.60
C LYS A 82 7.15 10.97 13.69
N TRP A 83 6.60 10.25 14.67
CA TRP A 83 7.34 9.68 15.79
C TRP A 83 8.06 8.37 15.42
N LEU A 84 7.47 7.55 14.53
CA LEU A 84 8.09 6.33 14.00
C LEU A 84 9.39 6.62 13.23
N ALA A 85 9.40 7.70 12.44
CA ALA A 85 10.59 8.12 11.69
C ALA A 85 11.77 8.53 12.60
N GLY A 86 11.48 9.23 13.72
CA GLY A 86 12.52 9.63 14.67
C GLY A 86 13.09 8.47 15.50
N ALA A 87 12.25 7.51 15.90
CA ALA A 87 12.67 6.35 16.69
C ALA A 87 13.57 5.39 15.89
N GLY A 88 13.29 5.20 14.60
CA GLY A 88 14.12 4.37 13.72
C GLY A 88 15.54 4.91 13.53
N ILE A 89 15.68 6.24 13.41
CA ILE A 89 16.98 6.90 13.26
C ILE A 89 17.80 6.79 14.55
N ALA A 90 17.19 6.96 15.72
CA ALA A 90 17.88 6.81 17.01
C ALA A 90 18.36 5.36 17.26
N PHE A 91 17.58 4.36 16.83
CA PHE A 91 17.96 2.95 16.96
C PHE A 91 19.12 2.57 16.04
N LEU A 92 19.17 3.13 14.83
CA LEU A 92 20.27 2.94 13.87
C LEU A 92 21.59 3.53 14.38
N VAL A 93 21.56 4.73 14.96
CA VAL A 93 22.74 5.38 15.55
C VAL A 93 23.27 4.59 16.76
N PHE A 94 22.38 4.04 17.58
CA PHE A 94 22.76 3.20 18.71
C PHE A 94 23.41 1.88 18.26
N PHE A 95 22.87 1.22 17.23
CA PHE A 95 23.40 -0.04 16.72
C PHE A 95 24.80 0.10 16.09
N VAL A 96 25.05 1.17 15.34
CA VAL A 96 26.37 1.45 14.74
C VAL A 96 27.43 1.69 15.83
N SER A 97 27.06 2.27 16.97
CA SER A 97 27.99 2.51 18.08
C SER A 97 28.34 1.25 18.88
N VAL A 98 27.46 0.25 18.91
CA VAL A 98 27.67 -1.01 19.64
C VAL A 98 28.58 -1.97 18.86
N ILE A 99 28.54 -1.96 17.52
CA ILE A 99 29.35 -2.85 16.68
C ILE A 99 30.84 -2.44 16.64
N ASN A 100 31.15 -1.15 16.84
CA ASN A 100 32.52 -0.61 16.77
C ASN A 100 33.25 -0.54 18.12
N SER A 101 32.73 -1.16 19.18
CA SER A 101 33.42 -1.17 20.47
C SER A 101 34.56 -2.22 20.46
N PRO A 102 35.83 -1.85 20.70
CA PRO A 102 36.93 -2.80 20.71
C PRO A 102 36.83 -3.74 21.91
N THR A 103 36.89 -5.05 21.64
CA THR A 103 36.90 -6.12 22.63
C THR A 103 38.30 -6.31 23.20
N SER A 104 38.48 -6.03 24.49
CA SER A 104 39.69 -6.40 25.24
C SER A 104 39.75 -7.92 25.42
N GLN A 105 40.75 -8.57 24.83
CA GLN A 105 41.12 -9.95 25.14
C GLN A 105 42.35 -9.97 26.07
N ALA A 106 42.26 -10.75 27.16
CA ALA A 106 43.42 -11.19 27.93
C ALA A 106 43.96 -12.51 27.35
N PRO A 107 45.28 -12.74 27.36
CA PRO A 107 45.92 -13.74 26.50
C PRO A 107 45.88 -15.15 27.09
N ASN A 108 45.65 -16.13 26.21
CA ASN A 108 45.79 -17.55 26.50
C ASN A 108 47.10 -18.03 25.85
N ASN A 109 48.12 -18.32 26.67
CA ASN A 109 49.41 -18.84 26.22
C ASN A 109 49.44 -20.35 26.41
N ASN A 110 49.70 -21.10 25.34
CA ASN A 110 50.56 -22.28 25.37
C ASN A 110 51.04 -22.58 23.94
N THR A 111 52.26 -22.14 23.68
CA THR A 111 53.03 -22.31 22.45
C THR A 111 53.84 -23.61 22.51
N SER A 112 53.75 -24.42 21.46
CA SER A 112 54.75 -25.42 21.09
C SER A 112 56.06 -24.73 20.68
N LYS A 113 57.16 -25.14 21.31
CA LYS A 113 58.55 -24.71 21.09
C LYS A 113 59.23 -25.58 20.01
N PRO A 114 60.47 -25.30 19.58
CA PRO A 114 60.93 -24.37 18.54
C PRO A 114 61.67 -25.09 17.40
N THR A 115 62.17 -24.35 16.39
CA THR A 115 63.51 -24.46 15.72
C THR A 115 63.47 -23.46 14.54
N SER A 116 64.01 -22.23 14.64
CA SER A 116 65.42 -21.77 14.60
C SER A 116 65.97 -21.48 13.18
N LYS A 117 66.29 -20.19 12.98
CA LYS A 117 67.29 -19.52 12.08
C LYS A 117 66.88 -19.31 10.60
N GLN A 118 66.70 -18.05 10.13
CA GLN A 118 67.71 -17.01 9.71
C GLN A 118 68.56 -17.50 8.51
N GLU A 119 68.79 -16.82 7.38
CA GLU A 119 68.89 -15.40 6.94
C GLU A 119 68.60 -15.32 5.41
N VAL A 120 67.93 -14.26 4.87
CA VAL A 120 68.43 -13.06 4.12
C VAL A 120 68.82 -13.30 2.63
N VAL A 121 68.35 -12.36 1.79
CA VAL A 121 68.99 -11.77 0.57
C VAL A 121 68.35 -12.08 -0.82
N ALA A 122 67.82 -10.99 -1.40
CA ALA A 122 67.87 -10.52 -2.80
C ALA A 122 67.12 -11.20 -3.97
N THR A 123 66.17 -10.40 -4.51
CA THR A 123 66.19 -9.80 -5.87
C THR A 123 65.74 -10.62 -7.09
N SER A 124 65.00 -9.90 -7.95
CA SER A 124 64.76 -10.09 -9.39
C SER A 124 63.57 -11.01 -9.73
N GLN A 125 62.70 -10.81 -10.73
CA GLN A 125 62.59 -9.98 -11.96
C GLN A 125 61.07 -9.79 -12.21
N GLN A 126 60.53 -8.63 -12.58
CA GLN A 126 60.44 -8.01 -13.91
C GLN A 126 59.98 -8.89 -15.10
N ASN A 127 58.86 -8.45 -15.69
CA ASN A 127 58.44 -8.40 -17.11
C ASN A 127 57.06 -9.06 -17.36
N GLN A 128 55.98 -8.31 -17.61
CA GLN A 128 55.66 -7.39 -18.72
C GLN A 128 55.74 -8.08 -20.09
N SER A 129 54.61 -8.21 -20.78
CA SER A 129 54.25 -7.46 -22.02
C SER A 129 53.94 -8.53 -23.09
N THR A 130 53.14 -8.38 -24.15
CA THR A 130 52.66 -7.27 -25.00
C THR A 130 51.73 -7.95 -26.05
N THR A 131 50.54 -7.42 -26.33
CA THR A 131 50.13 -6.63 -27.54
C THR A 131 50.16 -7.33 -28.91
N ASP A 132 49.25 -6.79 -29.75
CA ASP A 132 49.24 -6.72 -31.23
C ASP A 132 48.42 -7.78 -31.98
N SER A 133 47.68 -7.49 -33.05
CA SER A 133 47.20 -6.26 -33.72
C SER A 133 46.32 -6.69 -34.92
N LEU A 134 45.36 -5.82 -35.36
CA LEU A 134 44.83 -5.49 -36.72
C LEU A 134 44.75 -6.58 -37.84
N SER A 135 43.82 -6.65 -38.82
CA SER A 135 42.87 -5.72 -39.48
C SER A 135 42.15 -6.43 -40.68
N SER A 136 40.93 -5.99 -41.05
CA SER A 136 40.27 -5.83 -42.41
C SER A 136 40.30 -6.99 -43.47
N GLU A 137 39.40 -7.20 -44.45
CA GLU A 137 38.26 -6.52 -45.12
C GLU A 137 37.53 -7.52 -46.10
N LYS A 138 36.30 -7.17 -46.55
CA LYS A 138 35.64 -7.43 -47.87
C LYS A 138 34.84 -8.73 -48.22
N THR A 139 33.57 -8.47 -48.57
CA THR A 139 32.59 -9.17 -49.48
C THR A 139 33.05 -9.03 -50.97
N PRO A 140 32.58 -9.77 -52.03
CA PRO A 140 31.16 -9.86 -52.52
C PRO A 140 30.67 -11.09 -53.39
N THR A 141 29.33 -11.30 -53.43
CA THR A 141 28.37 -11.62 -54.54
C THR A 141 28.37 -12.90 -55.44
N ILE A 142 27.14 -13.27 -55.88
CA ILE A 142 26.64 -13.97 -57.11
C ILE A 142 26.16 -15.44 -56.89
N ALA A 143 25.10 -16.04 -57.47
CA ALA A 143 23.74 -15.76 -58.01
C ALA A 143 23.21 -17.08 -58.68
N SER A 144 21.91 -17.14 -59.04
CA SER A 144 21.20 -18.08 -59.97
C SER A 144 20.36 -19.22 -59.33
N GLN A 145 19.00 -19.20 -59.42
CA GLN A 145 18.08 -19.68 -60.50
C GLN A 145 18.00 -21.23 -60.57
N SER A 146 16.90 -21.97 -60.77
CA SER A 146 15.47 -21.76 -61.08
C SER A 146 14.73 -23.13 -60.98
N GLN A 147 13.41 -23.14 -61.13
CA GLN A 147 12.49 -24.22 -61.56
C GLN A 147 11.44 -24.79 -60.57
N ASN A 148 10.35 -25.20 -61.20
CA ASN A 148 8.94 -25.25 -60.81
C ASN A 148 8.43 -26.69 -60.98
N SER A 149 7.51 -27.17 -60.11
CA SER A 149 6.34 -28.02 -60.44
C SER A 149 5.83 -28.84 -59.26
N GLN A 150 4.51 -29.00 -59.24
CA GLN A 150 3.63 -29.60 -58.23
C GLN A 150 3.85 -31.12 -58.04
N THR A 151 3.50 -31.68 -56.85
CA THR A 151 2.30 -32.52 -56.62
C THR A 151 2.36 -33.24 -55.26
N ASN A 152 1.31 -33.03 -54.47
CA ASN A 152 0.62 -33.81 -53.42
C ASN A 152 1.32 -34.69 -52.35
N GLU A 153 0.73 -34.51 -51.16
CA GLU A 153 0.37 -35.50 -50.13
C GLU A 153 1.36 -35.84 -49.00
N ASN A 154 1.13 -35.12 -47.91
CA ASN A 154 0.81 -35.64 -46.59
C ASN A 154 1.92 -36.38 -45.82
N THR A 155 2.58 -35.64 -44.93
CA THR A 155 2.93 -36.17 -43.60
C THR A 155 2.85 -35.03 -42.58
N GLN A 156 2.03 -35.28 -41.56
CA GLN A 156 1.85 -34.48 -40.36
C GLN A 156 3.19 -34.12 -39.72
N GLN A 157 3.42 -32.86 -39.33
CA GLN A 157 3.79 -32.50 -37.95
C GLN A 157 4.06 -31.00 -37.75
N SER A 158 3.64 -30.56 -36.57
CA SER A 158 4.05 -29.35 -35.85
C SER A 158 3.42 -28.02 -36.29
N SER A 159 2.14 -27.87 -35.98
CA SER A 159 1.60 -26.57 -35.59
C SER A 159 2.37 -26.09 -34.36
N GLN A 160 3.34 -25.21 -34.56
CA GLN A 160 3.95 -24.44 -33.49
C GLN A 160 2.89 -23.53 -32.89
N ASP A 161 2.33 -23.96 -31.78
CA ASP A 161 1.54 -23.13 -30.88
C ASP A 161 2.52 -22.09 -30.29
N GLN A 162 2.48 -20.87 -30.84
CA GLN A 162 3.26 -19.75 -30.33
C GLN A 162 2.72 -19.42 -28.94
N GLN A 163 3.45 -19.86 -27.92
CA GLN A 163 3.14 -19.59 -26.53
C GLN A 163 3.07 -18.06 -26.33
N ALA A 164 1.88 -17.57 -25.95
CA ALA A 164 1.63 -16.14 -25.82
C ALA A 164 2.69 -15.50 -24.89
N PRO A 165 3.22 -14.32 -25.23
CA PRO A 165 4.37 -13.71 -24.53
C PRO A 165 4.08 -13.37 -23.06
N ILE A 166 2.82 -13.42 -22.63
CA ILE A 166 2.36 -13.09 -21.28
C ILE A 166 1.33 -14.15 -20.84
N PRO A 167 1.43 -14.70 -19.63
CA PRO A 167 0.41 -15.59 -19.10
C PRO A 167 -0.88 -14.82 -18.82
N LEU A 168 -1.90 -15.04 -19.65
CA LEU A 168 -3.19 -14.38 -19.57
C LEU A 168 -4.32 -15.39 -19.33
N ILE A 169 -5.20 -15.08 -18.38
CA ILE A 169 -6.39 -15.88 -18.10
C ILE A 169 -7.61 -15.17 -18.71
N ALA A 170 -8.27 -15.81 -19.67
CA ALA A 170 -9.53 -15.29 -20.21
C ALA A 170 -10.64 -15.41 -19.15
N ALA A 171 -11.43 -14.36 -18.98
CA ALA A 171 -12.53 -14.33 -18.00
C ALA A 171 -13.72 -13.53 -18.53
N LYS A 172 -14.94 -13.97 -18.22
CA LYS A 172 -16.17 -13.26 -18.61
C LYS A 172 -16.61 -12.32 -17.50
N VAL A 173 -16.77 -11.03 -17.80
CA VAL A 173 -17.23 -10.04 -16.81
C VAL A 173 -18.72 -10.26 -16.52
N THR A 174 -19.04 -10.60 -15.27
CA THR A 174 -20.41 -10.88 -14.83
C THR A 174 -21.08 -9.66 -14.22
N LYS A 175 -20.31 -8.80 -13.53
CA LYS A 175 -20.81 -7.59 -12.88
C LYS A 175 -19.70 -6.53 -12.80
N VAL A 176 -20.07 -5.26 -12.98
CA VAL A 176 -19.21 -4.11 -12.67
C VAL A 176 -19.68 -3.52 -11.35
N VAL A 177 -18.76 -3.32 -10.41
CA VAL A 177 -19.06 -2.77 -9.08
C VAL A 177 -18.90 -1.25 -9.11
N ASP A 178 -17.72 -0.81 -9.50
CA ASP A 178 -17.30 0.58 -9.63
C ASP A 178 -16.30 0.70 -10.80
N GLY A 179 -15.58 1.82 -10.89
CA GLY A 179 -14.67 2.09 -11.99
C GLY A 179 -13.47 1.13 -12.08
N ASP A 180 -13.02 0.57 -10.95
CA ASP A 180 -11.79 -0.23 -10.87
C ASP A 180 -11.96 -1.64 -10.28
N THR A 181 -13.20 -2.02 -10.02
CA THR A 181 -13.57 -3.31 -9.42
C THR A 181 -14.70 -3.99 -10.20
N ILE A 182 -14.47 -5.25 -10.57
CA ILE A 182 -15.43 -6.09 -11.32
C ILE A 182 -15.54 -7.49 -10.71
N TYR A 183 -16.63 -8.18 -11.05
CA TYR A 183 -16.73 -9.63 -10.91
C TYR A 183 -16.56 -10.30 -12.27
N VAL A 184 -15.84 -11.41 -12.27
CA VAL A 184 -15.58 -12.21 -13.46
C VAL A 184 -15.85 -13.68 -13.20
N ARG A 185 -16.25 -14.40 -14.23
CA ARG A 185 -16.26 -15.86 -14.26
C ARG A 185 -15.00 -16.36 -14.95
N LEU A 186 -14.20 -17.12 -14.22
CA LEU A 186 -12.97 -17.75 -14.71
C LEU A 186 -13.27 -19.03 -15.52
N PRO A 187 -12.30 -19.57 -16.27
CA PRO A 187 -12.49 -20.78 -17.09
C PRO A 187 -12.85 -22.03 -16.27
N ASN A 188 -12.41 -22.09 -15.02
CA ASN A 188 -12.76 -23.14 -14.07
C ASN A 188 -14.20 -23.01 -13.52
N GLY A 189 -14.96 -22.01 -13.96
CA GLY A 189 -16.34 -21.74 -13.54
C GLY A 189 -16.48 -20.90 -12.26
N SER A 190 -15.40 -20.61 -11.53
CA SER A 190 -15.49 -19.80 -10.31
C SER A 190 -15.80 -18.34 -10.62
N GLU A 191 -16.59 -17.71 -9.75
CA GLU A 191 -16.82 -16.26 -9.78
C GLU A 191 -15.88 -15.56 -8.82
N GLU A 192 -15.13 -14.58 -9.32
CA GLU A 192 -14.06 -13.90 -8.60
C GLU A 192 -14.23 -12.39 -8.67
N LYS A 193 -13.94 -11.72 -7.56
CA LYS A 193 -13.88 -10.26 -7.50
C LYS A 193 -12.46 -9.81 -7.84
N VAL A 194 -12.32 -8.87 -8.77
CA VAL A 194 -11.04 -8.38 -9.29
C VAL A 194 -10.90 -6.90 -9.01
N ARG A 195 -9.76 -6.47 -8.48
CA ARG A 195 -9.34 -5.07 -8.32
C ARG A 195 -8.23 -4.76 -9.33
N PHE A 196 -8.37 -3.66 -10.04
CA PHE A 196 -7.43 -3.27 -11.09
C PHE A 196 -6.12 -2.77 -10.47
N ILE A 197 -4.99 -3.33 -10.90
CA ILE A 197 -3.68 -2.89 -10.43
C ILE A 197 -3.33 -1.51 -11.02
N GLY A 198 -2.70 -0.66 -10.22
CA GLY A 198 -2.06 0.57 -10.70
C GLY A 198 -3.01 1.76 -10.92
N VAL A 199 -4.31 1.58 -10.70
CA VAL A 199 -5.34 2.61 -10.92
C VAL A 199 -6.29 2.69 -9.73
N ASP A 200 -6.77 3.88 -9.42
CA ASP A 200 -7.79 4.15 -8.42
C ASP A 200 -8.83 5.12 -8.99
N THR A 201 -10.07 4.68 -9.04
CA THR A 201 -11.19 5.50 -9.53
C THR A 201 -11.87 6.19 -8.36
N PRO A 202 -12.41 7.41 -8.53
CA PRO A 202 -13.20 8.05 -7.50
C PRO A 202 -14.35 7.15 -7.07
N GLU A 203 -14.60 7.10 -5.77
CA GLU A 203 -15.63 6.24 -5.21
C GLU A 203 -17.02 6.63 -5.76
N SER A 204 -17.84 5.63 -6.08
CA SER A 204 -19.19 5.83 -6.63
C SER A 204 -20.28 5.14 -5.82
N THR A 205 -19.91 4.22 -4.92
CA THR A 205 -20.84 3.32 -4.24
C THR A 205 -21.06 3.73 -2.78
N ILE A 206 -19.98 4.02 -2.05
CA ILE A 206 -20.04 4.36 -0.61
C ILE A 206 -20.11 5.88 -0.42
N GLN A 207 -19.28 6.59 -1.18
CA GLN A 207 -19.22 8.04 -1.25
C GLN A 207 -19.34 8.40 -2.72
N ASN A 208 -20.18 9.35 -3.09
CA ASN A 208 -20.26 9.78 -4.48
C ASN A 208 -19.22 10.88 -4.69
N GLU A 209 -17.99 10.47 -4.96
CA GLU A 209 -16.92 11.40 -5.27
C GLU A 209 -17.14 12.01 -6.66
N PRO A 210 -16.64 13.24 -6.89
CA PRO A 210 -16.68 13.86 -8.20
C PRO A 210 -16.13 12.90 -9.26
N TYR A 211 -16.89 12.73 -10.34
CA TYR A 211 -16.56 11.85 -11.46
C TYR A 211 -16.61 10.33 -11.19
N GLY A 212 -17.00 9.89 -9.99
CA GLY A 212 -17.08 8.47 -9.64
C GLY A 212 -18.14 7.71 -10.46
N ASN A 213 -19.31 8.30 -10.66
CA ASN A 213 -20.37 7.69 -11.49
C ASN A 213 -19.95 7.58 -12.96
N GLU A 214 -19.25 8.58 -13.46
CA GLU A 214 -18.74 8.66 -14.82
C GLU A 214 -17.72 7.55 -15.06
N ALA A 215 -16.77 7.36 -14.13
CA ALA A 215 -15.81 6.26 -14.17
C ALA A 215 -16.50 4.89 -14.12
N SER A 216 -17.44 4.69 -13.19
CA SER A 216 -18.21 3.44 -13.06
C SER A 216 -19.03 3.13 -14.31
N ASN A 217 -19.74 4.11 -14.86
CA ASN A 217 -20.52 3.98 -16.09
C ASN A 217 -19.64 3.68 -17.30
N TYR A 218 -18.46 4.31 -17.38
CA TYR A 218 -17.49 4.03 -18.43
C TYR A 218 -17.03 2.56 -18.38
N THR A 219 -16.60 2.08 -17.21
CA THR A 219 -16.24 0.67 -16.99
C THR A 219 -17.37 -0.27 -17.34
N LYS A 220 -18.59 0.04 -16.92
CA LYS A 220 -19.79 -0.74 -17.26
C LYS A 220 -20.00 -0.82 -18.78
N SER A 221 -19.93 0.31 -19.49
CA SER A 221 -20.11 0.35 -20.96
C SER A 221 -19.03 -0.44 -21.71
N LYS A 222 -17.80 -0.47 -21.18
CA LYS A 222 -16.67 -1.11 -21.82
C LYS A 222 -16.56 -2.58 -21.50
N LEU A 223 -16.90 -3.02 -20.29
CA LEU A 223 -16.60 -4.36 -19.81
C LEU A 223 -17.82 -5.26 -19.59
N ALA A 224 -19.00 -4.72 -19.26
CA ALA A 224 -20.12 -5.55 -18.82
C ALA A 224 -20.51 -6.63 -19.85
N GLY A 225 -20.54 -7.90 -19.40
CA GLY A 225 -20.89 -9.05 -20.24
C GLY A 225 -19.80 -9.50 -21.22
N LYS A 226 -18.68 -8.78 -21.35
CA LYS A 226 -17.60 -9.07 -22.31
C LYS A 226 -16.57 -10.02 -21.72
N THR A 227 -15.78 -10.63 -22.60
CA THR A 227 -14.60 -11.39 -22.23
C THR A 227 -13.40 -10.46 -22.15
N VAL A 228 -12.63 -10.55 -21.07
CA VAL A 228 -11.37 -9.84 -20.85
C VAL A 228 -10.25 -10.84 -20.58
N TYR A 229 -9.01 -10.39 -20.66
CA TYR A 229 -7.82 -11.19 -20.35
C TYR A 229 -7.14 -10.61 -19.12
N LEU A 230 -7.02 -11.43 -18.08
CA LEU A 230 -6.48 -11.06 -16.79
C LEU A 230 -5.00 -11.39 -16.75
N GLU A 231 -4.18 -10.38 -16.48
CA GLU A 231 -2.76 -10.53 -16.23
C GLU A 231 -2.49 -10.34 -14.73
N LYS A 232 -1.79 -11.28 -14.12
CA LYS A 232 -1.28 -11.12 -12.75
C LYS A 232 0.10 -10.48 -12.81
N ASP A 233 0.36 -9.59 -11.86
CA ASP A 233 1.74 -9.17 -11.55
C ASP A 233 2.36 -10.13 -10.53
N VAL A 234 2.76 -9.65 -9.35
CA VAL A 234 3.39 -10.45 -8.31
C VAL A 234 2.35 -11.02 -7.36
N SER A 235 1.49 -10.16 -6.82
CA SER A 235 0.50 -10.54 -5.81
C SER A 235 -0.73 -11.18 -6.43
N GLU A 236 -1.24 -12.23 -5.78
CA GLU A 236 -2.45 -12.91 -6.24
C GLU A 236 -3.72 -12.16 -5.82
N ARG A 237 -3.78 -11.77 -4.54
CA ARG A 237 -4.93 -11.12 -3.90
C ARG A 237 -4.50 -10.01 -2.97
N ASP A 238 -5.40 -9.05 -2.76
CA ASP A 238 -5.27 -8.08 -1.68
C ASP A 238 -5.76 -8.63 -0.33
N LYS A 239 -5.62 -7.80 0.72
CA LYS A 239 -6.09 -8.11 2.08
C LYS A 239 -7.60 -8.33 2.22
N TYR A 240 -8.39 -7.96 1.21
CA TYR A 240 -9.83 -8.16 1.16
C TYR A 240 -10.23 -9.40 0.33
N GLY A 241 -9.24 -10.15 -0.16
CA GLY A 241 -9.45 -11.35 -0.96
C GLY A 241 -9.79 -11.08 -2.42
N ARG A 242 -9.67 -9.84 -2.93
CA ARG A 242 -9.89 -9.53 -4.35
C ARG A 242 -8.67 -9.94 -5.16
N LEU A 243 -8.86 -10.55 -6.33
CA LEU A 243 -7.77 -10.79 -7.27
C LEU A 243 -7.18 -9.48 -7.74
N LEU A 244 -5.85 -9.37 -7.75
CA LEU A 244 -5.12 -8.21 -8.28
C LEU A 244 -4.74 -8.49 -9.72
N ARG A 245 -5.29 -7.74 -10.68
CA ARG A 245 -5.04 -7.97 -12.12
C ARG A 245 -4.91 -6.68 -12.94
N TYR A 246 -4.11 -6.74 -14.00
CA TYR A 246 -4.28 -5.87 -15.15
C TYR A 246 -5.31 -6.47 -16.09
N ILE A 247 -6.12 -5.61 -16.70
CA ILE A 247 -7.26 -6.03 -17.54
C ILE A 247 -6.95 -5.67 -18.98
N TRP A 248 -6.88 -6.68 -19.83
CA TRP A 248 -6.69 -6.53 -21.26
C TRP A 248 -7.99 -6.80 -22.01
N LEU A 249 -8.37 -5.90 -22.92
CA LEU A 249 -9.53 -6.04 -23.79
C LEU A 249 -9.29 -7.02 -24.94
N ALA A 250 -8.02 -7.20 -25.33
CA ALA A 250 -7.56 -8.17 -26.30
C ALA A 250 -6.15 -8.64 -25.92
N LYS A 251 -5.77 -9.86 -26.30
CA LYS A 251 -4.41 -10.36 -26.09
C LYS A 251 -3.42 -9.46 -26.83
N PRO A 252 -2.43 -8.87 -26.14
CA PRO A 252 -1.40 -8.09 -26.82
C PRO A 252 -0.43 -9.00 -27.56
N LYS A 253 0.12 -8.50 -28.66
CA LYS A 253 1.17 -9.22 -29.41
C LYS A 253 2.52 -9.12 -28.74
N GLU A 254 2.76 -8.01 -28.06
CA GLU A 254 3.98 -7.67 -27.33
C GLU A 254 3.65 -6.64 -26.25
N ILE A 255 4.56 -6.46 -25.30
CA ILE A 255 4.47 -5.37 -24.33
C ILE A 255 5.10 -4.12 -24.96
N SER A 256 4.26 -3.34 -25.63
CA SER A 256 4.63 -2.04 -26.18
C SER A 256 3.65 -0.96 -25.73
N GLU A 257 4.10 0.29 -25.74
CA GLU A 257 3.27 1.44 -25.33
C GLU A 257 1.94 1.47 -26.12
N SER A 258 1.98 1.27 -27.43
CA SER A 258 0.79 1.29 -28.29
C SER A 258 -0.23 0.21 -27.91
N GLU A 259 0.23 -1.00 -27.61
CA GLU A 259 -0.61 -2.12 -27.18
C GLU A 259 -1.23 -1.84 -25.81
N ILE A 260 -0.44 -1.35 -24.84
CA ILE A 260 -0.94 -0.97 -23.52
C ILE A 260 -2.01 0.12 -23.64
N ARG A 261 -1.73 1.20 -24.38
CA ARG A 261 -2.65 2.34 -24.55
C ARG A 261 -3.99 1.94 -25.15
N SER A 262 -3.98 1.05 -26.13
CA SER A 262 -5.18 0.68 -26.90
C SER A 262 -5.95 -0.51 -26.33
N LYS A 263 -5.27 -1.43 -25.63
CA LYS A 263 -5.86 -2.70 -25.20
C LYS A 263 -5.89 -2.90 -23.68
N MET A 264 -5.02 -2.25 -22.91
CA MET A 264 -5.07 -2.39 -21.45
C MET A 264 -6.08 -1.41 -20.86
N PHE A 265 -7.15 -1.94 -20.27
CA PHE A 265 -8.23 -1.13 -19.73
C PHE A 265 -7.77 -0.21 -18.58
N ASN A 266 -6.82 -0.66 -17.75
CA ASN A 266 -6.19 0.17 -16.72
C ASN A 266 -5.59 1.45 -17.31
N ALA A 267 -4.83 1.33 -18.42
CA ALA A 267 -4.26 2.47 -19.12
C ALA A 267 -5.33 3.36 -19.76
N ILE A 268 -6.38 2.76 -20.32
CA ILE A 268 -7.51 3.48 -20.92
C ILE A 268 -8.23 4.35 -19.87
N LEU A 269 -8.40 3.86 -18.65
CA LEU A 269 -8.97 4.64 -17.55
C LEU A 269 -8.12 5.89 -17.24
N LEU A 270 -6.80 5.74 -17.19
CA LEU A 270 -5.88 6.86 -16.95
C LEU A 270 -5.90 7.87 -18.10
N LEU A 271 -5.79 7.41 -19.35
CA LEU A 271 -5.84 8.25 -20.55
C LEU A 271 -7.15 9.02 -20.71
N GLY A 272 -8.25 8.46 -20.21
CA GLY A 272 -9.57 9.09 -20.20
C GLY A 272 -9.81 10.01 -19.00
N GLY A 273 -8.88 10.06 -18.04
CA GLY A 273 -9.07 10.81 -16.79
C GLY A 273 -10.17 10.24 -15.90
N TYR A 274 -10.45 8.93 -15.98
CA TYR A 274 -11.43 8.25 -15.12
C TYR A 274 -10.81 7.74 -13.81
N ALA A 275 -9.49 7.60 -13.77
CA ALA A 275 -8.75 7.09 -12.64
C ALA A 275 -7.48 7.90 -12.41
N GLN A 276 -6.91 7.75 -11.21
CA GLN A 276 -5.58 8.21 -10.84
C GLN A 276 -4.63 7.02 -10.70
N VAL A 277 -3.33 7.26 -10.86
CA VAL A 277 -2.31 6.24 -10.64
C VAL A 277 -2.24 5.89 -9.15
N ALA A 278 -2.30 4.61 -8.83
CA ALA A 278 -2.19 4.11 -7.46
C ALA A 278 -1.20 2.94 -7.39
N THR A 279 -0.07 3.15 -6.73
CA THR A 279 1.03 2.18 -6.66
C THR A 279 1.06 1.47 -5.30
N TYR A 280 1.08 0.14 -5.34
CA TYR A 280 1.24 -0.69 -4.15
C TYR A 280 2.29 -1.77 -4.45
N PRO A 281 3.57 -1.56 -4.07
CA PRO A 281 4.60 -2.59 -4.26
C PRO A 281 4.18 -3.91 -3.61
N PRO A 282 4.47 -5.07 -4.24
CA PRO A 282 5.33 -5.24 -5.42
C PRO A 282 4.66 -5.05 -6.79
N ASP A 283 3.37 -4.71 -6.86
CA ASP A 283 2.58 -4.72 -8.09
C ASP A 283 2.71 -3.39 -8.88
N VAL A 284 3.85 -3.20 -9.53
CA VAL A 284 4.25 -1.95 -10.19
C VAL A 284 4.72 -2.12 -11.65
N LYS A 285 4.47 -3.29 -12.27
CA LYS A 285 5.00 -3.65 -13.61
C LYS A 285 4.85 -2.57 -14.69
N TYR A 286 3.73 -1.83 -14.72
CA TYR A 286 3.44 -0.83 -15.76
C TYR A 286 3.41 0.62 -15.24
N VAL A 287 4.00 0.89 -14.06
CA VAL A 287 3.89 2.19 -13.39
C VAL A 287 4.41 3.36 -14.23
N ASP A 288 5.49 3.15 -15.00
CA ASP A 288 6.09 4.21 -15.83
C ASP A 288 5.13 4.64 -16.96
N PHE A 289 4.50 3.66 -17.63
CA PHE A 289 3.47 3.94 -18.62
C PHE A 289 2.25 4.63 -18.01
N PHE A 290 1.81 4.17 -16.84
CA PHE A 290 0.63 4.72 -16.15
C PHE A 290 0.86 6.17 -15.73
N THR A 291 2.05 6.48 -15.22
CA THR A 291 2.45 7.84 -14.84
C THR A 291 2.43 8.76 -16.06
N LYS A 292 3.00 8.31 -17.18
CA LYS A 292 2.96 9.03 -18.46
C LYS A 292 1.53 9.30 -18.93
N PHE A 293 0.66 8.28 -18.94
CA PHE A 293 -0.71 8.43 -19.44
C PHE A 293 -1.57 9.34 -18.56
N GLN A 294 -1.37 9.30 -17.25
CA GLN A 294 -2.03 10.25 -16.35
C GLN A 294 -1.57 11.68 -16.63
N GLN A 295 -0.27 11.90 -16.85
CA GLN A 295 0.24 13.23 -17.19
C GLN A 295 -0.40 13.76 -18.48
N GLU A 296 -0.48 12.95 -19.53
CA GLU A 296 -1.16 13.34 -20.77
C GLU A 296 -2.64 13.67 -20.56
N ALA A 297 -3.34 12.90 -19.71
CA ALA A 297 -4.73 13.18 -19.38
C ALA A 297 -4.90 14.49 -18.58
N ARG A 298 -3.94 14.82 -17.72
CA ARG A 298 -3.90 16.10 -16.98
C ARG A 298 -3.68 17.28 -17.90
N GLU A 299 -2.67 17.20 -18.77
CA GLU A 299 -2.33 18.25 -19.73
C GLU A 299 -3.47 18.51 -20.73
N ALA A 300 -4.28 17.48 -21.02
CA ALA A 300 -5.45 17.57 -21.86
C ALA A 300 -6.76 17.83 -21.10
N GLU A 301 -6.72 18.11 -19.79
CA GLU A 301 -7.88 18.40 -18.93
C GLU A 301 -9.01 17.35 -19.07
N LYS A 302 -8.63 16.07 -19.20
CA LYS A 302 -9.60 14.99 -19.41
C LYS A 302 -10.22 14.54 -18.10
N GLY A 303 -11.53 14.28 -18.13
CA GLY A 303 -12.28 13.68 -17.03
C GLY A 303 -12.04 14.41 -15.72
N LEU A 304 -11.47 13.70 -14.74
CA LEU A 304 -11.08 14.22 -13.42
C LEU A 304 -10.28 15.52 -13.48
N TRP A 305 -9.46 15.69 -14.50
CA TRP A 305 -8.54 16.82 -14.62
C TRP A 305 -9.17 18.06 -15.23
N GLY A 306 -10.37 17.92 -15.82
CA GLY A 306 -11.16 19.03 -16.37
C GLY A 306 -12.27 19.52 -15.47
N ILE A 307 -12.38 19.00 -14.24
CA ILE A 307 -13.37 19.46 -13.27
C ILE A 307 -12.93 20.82 -12.75
N SER A 308 -13.64 21.88 -13.13
CA SER A 308 -13.36 23.22 -12.61
C SER A 308 -13.85 23.34 -11.15
N PRO A 309 -13.07 23.94 -10.22
CA PRO A 309 -13.45 24.15 -8.82
C PRO A 309 -14.77 24.90 -8.63
N THR A 310 -15.21 25.63 -9.66
CA THR A 310 -16.45 26.40 -9.71
C THR A 310 -17.73 25.58 -9.54
N GLN A 311 -17.70 24.25 -9.64
CA GLN A 311 -18.92 23.43 -9.44
C GLN A 311 -19.08 22.89 -8.01
N GLU A 312 -17.98 22.71 -7.25
CA GLU A 312 -18.05 22.17 -5.88
C GLU A 312 -18.17 23.27 -4.81
N GLU A 313 -17.49 24.39 -5.01
CA GLU A 313 -17.59 25.54 -4.11
C GLU A 313 -18.94 26.25 -4.26
N ASP A 314 -19.48 26.35 -5.48
CA ASP A 314 -20.74 27.06 -5.74
C ASP A 314 -21.98 26.26 -5.29
N ILE A 315 -21.85 24.95 -5.10
CA ILE A 315 -22.91 24.07 -4.57
C ILE A 315 -22.83 23.98 -3.04
N SER A 316 -21.63 23.88 -2.46
CA SER A 316 -21.44 23.80 -1.01
C SER A 316 -21.60 25.14 -0.29
N LEU A 317 -21.31 26.26 -0.95
CA LEU A 317 -21.54 27.61 -0.41
C LEU A 317 -22.99 28.08 -0.60
N ALA A 318 -23.71 27.55 -1.60
CA ALA A 318 -25.09 27.94 -1.88
C ALA A 318 -26.15 27.09 -1.18
N ILE A 319 -25.82 25.93 -0.61
CA ILE A 319 -26.79 25.05 0.07
C ILE A 319 -26.62 25.18 1.59
N GLN A 320 -27.51 25.94 2.21
CA GLN A 320 -27.50 26.17 3.66
C GLN A 320 -28.44 25.22 4.42
N TYR A 321 -29.40 24.62 3.71
CA TYR A 321 -30.53 23.91 4.30
C TYR A 321 -30.82 22.55 3.66
N VAL A 322 -31.07 21.54 4.50
CA VAL A 322 -31.45 20.19 4.10
C VAL A 322 -32.83 19.82 4.65
N GLY A 323 -33.75 19.49 3.75
CA GLY A 323 -35.11 19.01 3.97
C GLY A 323 -35.26 17.49 3.87
N ASN A 324 -36.27 16.96 4.55
CA ASN A 324 -36.73 15.59 4.40
C ASN A 324 -38.05 15.58 3.61
N LYS A 325 -38.07 14.97 2.42
CA LYS A 325 -39.25 14.95 1.54
C LYS A 325 -40.48 14.28 2.14
N ASN A 326 -40.30 13.37 3.10
CA ASN A 326 -41.41 12.66 3.75
C ASN A 326 -42.00 13.45 4.92
N SER A 327 -41.15 14.02 5.78
CA SER A 327 -41.63 14.78 6.95
C SER A 327 -41.87 16.26 6.67
N ARG A 328 -41.45 16.74 5.49
CA ARG A 328 -41.46 18.15 5.09
C ARG A 328 -40.79 19.07 6.12
N LYS A 329 -39.80 18.56 6.86
CA LYS A 329 -39.00 19.35 7.81
C LYS A 329 -37.64 19.67 7.20
N PHE A 330 -37.16 20.89 7.38
CA PHE A 330 -35.81 21.29 6.98
C PHE A 330 -34.93 21.71 8.16
N HIS A 331 -33.62 21.66 7.95
CA HIS A 331 -32.58 21.69 8.96
C HIS A 331 -31.33 22.40 8.40
N TYR A 332 -30.48 22.95 9.27
CA TYR A 332 -29.05 23.12 8.94
C TYR A 332 -28.38 21.75 8.74
N GLU A 333 -27.32 21.69 7.94
CA GLU A 333 -26.62 20.43 7.60
C GLU A 333 -26.03 19.71 8.82
N ASP A 334 -25.57 20.48 9.81
CA ASP A 334 -24.93 19.98 11.03
C ASP A 334 -25.91 19.38 12.05
N CYS A 335 -27.21 19.60 11.85
CA CYS A 335 -28.27 19.17 12.76
C CYS A 335 -28.27 17.65 12.98
N ARG A 336 -28.40 17.24 14.25
CA ARG A 336 -28.48 15.82 14.64
C ARG A 336 -29.61 15.04 13.95
N TRP A 337 -30.67 15.72 13.53
CA TRP A 337 -31.80 15.12 12.81
C TRP A 337 -31.57 15.09 11.30
N ALA A 338 -30.89 16.10 10.74
CA ALA A 338 -30.46 16.11 9.34
C ALA A 338 -29.58 14.91 9.00
N LYS A 339 -28.62 14.60 9.87
CA LYS A 339 -27.69 13.45 9.73
C LYS A 339 -28.40 12.10 9.69
N LYS A 340 -29.62 12.00 10.21
CA LYS A 340 -30.43 10.79 10.23
C LYS A 340 -31.39 10.66 9.04
N ILE A 341 -31.46 11.68 8.17
CA ILE A 341 -32.27 11.61 6.96
C ILE A 341 -31.56 10.66 5.99
N ALA A 342 -32.27 9.60 5.58
CA ALA A 342 -31.79 8.69 4.54
C ALA A 342 -31.47 9.47 3.25
N PRO A 343 -30.38 9.17 2.54
CA PRO A 343 -29.98 9.94 1.35
C PRO A 343 -31.09 10.12 0.31
N SER A 344 -31.89 9.08 0.06
CA SER A 344 -33.01 9.09 -0.88
C SER A 344 -34.16 10.02 -0.47
N ASN A 345 -34.21 10.48 0.77
CA ASN A 345 -35.25 11.36 1.31
C ASN A 345 -34.78 12.81 1.49
N ARG A 346 -33.52 13.14 1.16
CA ARG A 346 -32.97 14.49 1.28
C ARG A 346 -33.41 15.38 0.12
N VAL A 347 -33.71 16.64 0.43
CA VAL A 347 -33.99 17.72 -0.52
C VAL A 347 -33.22 18.94 -0.04
N TYR A 348 -32.52 19.65 -0.92
CA TYR A 348 -31.63 20.74 -0.53
C TYR A 348 -32.20 22.09 -0.94
N PHE A 349 -32.01 23.11 -0.10
CA PHE A 349 -32.48 24.48 -0.34
C PHE A 349 -31.35 25.48 -0.19
N LYS A 350 -31.41 26.51 -1.06
CA LYS A 350 -30.43 27.59 -1.09
C LYS A 350 -30.73 28.74 -0.12
N SER A 351 -31.97 28.83 0.34
CA SER A 351 -32.39 29.79 1.36
C SER A 351 -33.52 29.23 2.21
N ARG A 352 -33.73 29.86 3.36
CA ARG A 352 -34.81 29.53 4.28
C ARG A 352 -36.17 29.74 3.62
N GLU A 353 -36.31 30.83 2.88
CA GLU A 353 -37.52 31.21 2.16
C GLU A 353 -37.85 30.20 1.07
N ALA A 354 -36.85 29.68 0.36
CA ALA A 354 -37.05 28.63 -0.64
C ALA A 354 -37.62 27.35 -0.02
N ALA A 355 -37.11 26.95 1.16
CA ALA A 355 -37.64 25.80 1.89
C ALA A 355 -39.10 26.01 2.33
N ILE A 356 -39.40 27.20 2.87
CA ILE A 356 -40.75 27.56 3.33
C ILE A 356 -41.73 27.62 2.15
N ASN A 357 -41.36 28.28 1.05
CA ASN A 357 -42.18 28.39 -0.15
C ASN A 357 -42.41 27.02 -0.80
N ALA A 358 -41.45 26.09 -0.68
CA ALA A 358 -41.60 24.70 -1.09
C ALA A 358 -42.49 23.88 -0.13
N GLY A 359 -43.01 24.47 0.95
CA GLY A 359 -43.90 23.84 1.93
C GLY A 359 -43.17 23.07 3.03
N TYR A 360 -41.91 23.39 3.32
CA TYR A 360 -41.17 22.79 4.42
C TYR A 360 -41.26 23.65 5.69
N VAL A 361 -41.25 22.97 6.84
CA VAL A 361 -41.31 23.58 8.16
C VAL A 361 -39.93 23.52 8.83
N PRO A 362 -39.44 24.60 9.46
CA PRO A 362 -38.14 24.59 10.10
C PRO A 362 -38.11 23.61 11.28
N CYS A 363 -36.98 22.93 11.44
CA CYS A 363 -36.77 22.06 12.59
C CYS A 363 -36.68 22.87 13.87
N LYS A 364 -37.55 22.58 14.85
CA LYS A 364 -37.54 23.23 16.17
C LYS A 364 -36.25 23.04 16.98
N VAL A 365 -35.38 22.09 16.60
CA VAL A 365 -34.17 21.77 17.35
C VAL A 365 -32.97 22.57 16.88
N CYS A 366 -32.74 22.69 15.57
CA CYS A 366 -31.66 23.53 15.04
C CYS A 366 -32.11 24.94 14.65
N ASN A 367 -33.42 25.20 14.68
CA ASN A 367 -34.07 26.46 14.35
C ASN A 367 -33.48 27.15 13.09
N PRO A 368 -33.56 26.49 11.93
CA PRO A 368 -32.98 26.97 10.68
C PRO A 368 -33.73 28.15 10.05
#